data_AF-G0NHY2-F1
#
_entry.id   AF-G0NHY2-F1
#
_cell.length_a   1.000
_cell.length_b   1.000
_cell.length_c   1.000
_cell.angle_alpha   90.00
_cell.angle_beta   90.00
_cell.angle_gamma   90.00
#
_symmetry.space_group_name_H-M   'P 1'
#
loop_
_entity.id
_entity.type
_entity.pdbx_description
1 polymer ?
#
loop_
_entity_poly.entity_id
_entity_poly.type
_entity_poly.pdbx_seq_one_letter_code
_entity_poly.pdbx_strand_id
1 'polypeptide(L)'
;MNFSRDDKIDFFGTKCSREPSYDYKLSGTQNGDGGFWNNFYELDFYIIHNCTTHGAKMRQIRRTVQYAPSSASFVELKSWNSSITNLGLETSAFF
;
A
#
# COMPACT_ATOMS: atom_id res chain seq x y z
N MET A 1 2.59 -21.03 -18.61
CA MET A 1 2.25 -20.49 -17.28
C MET A 1 2.45 -18.99 -17.35
N ASN A 2 1.40 -18.19 -17.11
CA ASN A 2 1.46 -16.74 -17.22
C ASN A 2 1.98 -16.16 -15.89
N PHE A 3 3.18 -15.58 -15.91
CA PHE A 3 3.93 -15.14 -14.72
C PHE A 3 3.66 -13.69 -14.30
N SER A 4 2.74 -12.99 -14.97
CA SER A 4 2.31 -11.66 -14.55
C SER A 4 1.02 -11.79 -13.75
N ARG A 5 1.14 -12.19 -12.47
CA ARG A 5 0.06 -11.98 -11.50
C ARG A 5 0.25 -10.58 -10.93
N ASP A 6 -0.84 -9.83 -10.86
CA ASP A 6 -0.86 -8.55 -10.17
C ASP A 6 -0.70 -8.81 -8.66
N ASP A 7 0.41 -8.35 -8.08
CA ASP A 7 0.70 -8.52 -6.65
C ASP A 7 -0.15 -7.58 -5.77
N LYS A 8 -0.93 -6.70 -6.39
CA LYS A 8 -1.85 -5.78 -5.72
C LYS A 8 -3.01 -6.53 -5.09
N ILE A 9 -3.08 -6.50 -3.76
CA ILE A 9 -4.14 -7.14 -2.99
C ILE A 9 -5.42 -6.31 -3.00
N ASP A 10 -5.32 -5.00 -2.77
CA ASP A 10 -6.46 -4.08 -2.69
C ASP A 10 -6.02 -2.62 -2.90
N PHE A 11 -6.98 -1.72 -3.18
CA PHE A 11 -6.76 -0.28 -3.31
C PHE A 11 -7.94 0.55 -2.85
N PHE A 12 -7.66 1.48 -1.94
CA PHE A 12 -8.65 2.35 -1.32
C PHE A 12 -9.09 3.55 -2.20
N GLY A 13 -8.76 3.53 -3.50
CA GLY A 13 -9.16 4.57 -4.44
C GLY A 13 -8.49 5.93 -4.19
N THR A 14 -8.80 6.89 -5.07
CA THR A 14 -8.38 8.28 -4.94
C THR A 14 -9.46 9.07 -4.22
N LYS A 15 -9.08 9.81 -3.17
CA LYS A 15 -9.99 10.69 -2.41
C LYS A 15 -9.42 12.10 -2.35
N CYS A 16 -10.18 13.06 -2.86
CA CYS A 16 -9.97 14.47 -2.56
C CYS A 16 -10.81 14.81 -1.34
N SER A 17 -10.17 15.25 -0.25
CA SER A 17 -10.86 15.60 0.98
C SER A 17 -10.40 16.96 1.49
N ARG A 18 -11.29 17.66 2.18
CA ARG A 18 -10.96 18.83 3.02
C ARG A 18 -10.94 18.47 4.50
N GLU A 19 -11.35 17.24 4.84
CA GLU A 19 -11.36 16.72 6.20
C GLU A 19 -9.93 16.46 6.69
N PRO A 20 -9.67 16.63 8.00
CA PRO A 20 -8.34 16.45 8.57
C PRO A 20 -7.90 14.99 8.63
N SER A 21 -8.82 14.04 8.55
CA SER A 21 -8.54 12.60 8.59
C SER A 21 -9.50 11.82 7.69
N TYR A 22 -9.09 10.61 7.33
CA TYR A 22 -9.91 9.71 6.53
C TYR A 22 -9.62 8.26 6.91
N ASP A 23 -10.67 7.50 7.24
CA ASP A 23 -10.56 6.08 7.56
C ASP A 23 -10.53 5.23 6.28
N TYR A 24 -9.65 4.23 6.24
CA TYR A 24 -9.55 3.30 5.13
C TYR A 24 -9.79 1.87 5.60
N LYS A 25 -10.25 1.03 4.67
CA LYS A 25 -10.33 -0.41 4.87
C LYS A 25 -9.75 -1.09 3.64
N LEU A 26 -8.82 -2.00 3.86
CA LEU A 26 -8.21 -2.82 2.84
C LEU A 26 -8.30 -4.28 3.23
N SER A 27 -8.72 -5.13 2.30
CA SER A 27 -8.80 -6.56 2.49
C SER A 27 -8.82 -7.25 1.13
N GLY A 28 -8.11 -8.36 1.00
CA GLY A 28 -8.15 -9.15 -0.22
C GLY A 28 -7.63 -10.55 0.02
N THR A 29 -7.54 -11.32 -1.07
CA THR A 29 -7.02 -12.67 -1.05
C THR A 29 -5.87 -12.74 -2.05
N GLN A 30 -4.71 -13.16 -1.59
CA GLN A 30 -3.57 -13.44 -2.46
C GLN A 30 -3.38 -14.95 -2.55
N ASN A 31 -3.29 -15.46 -3.78
CA ASN A 31 -3.10 -16.88 -4.04
C ASN A 31 -1.72 -17.07 -4.67
N GLY A 32 -0.67 -16.96 -3.87
CA GLY A 32 0.70 -17.26 -4.26
C GLY A 32 1.67 -16.09 -4.17
N ASP A 33 2.89 -16.42 -3.78
CA ASP A 33 4.12 -15.63 -3.84
C ASP A 33 5.18 -16.57 -4.42
N GLY A 34 6.09 -16.02 -5.20
CA GLY A 34 6.92 -16.72 -6.16
C GLY A 34 7.76 -17.88 -5.61
N GLY A 35 7.80 -18.96 -6.41
CA GLY A 35 8.86 -19.98 -6.40
C GLY A 35 8.96 -20.85 -5.14
N PHE A 36 9.46 -22.07 -5.29
CA PHE A 36 9.60 -23.07 -4.23
C PHE A 36 10.52 -22.68 -3.04
N TRP A 37 11.09 -21.47 -3.03
CA TRP A 37 12.18 -21.09 -2.13
C TRP A 37 11.83 -19.94 -1.18
N ASN A 38 10.78 -19.16 -1.44
CA ASN A 38 10.36 -18.09 -0.54
C ASN A 38 9.22 -18.57 0.35
N ASN A 39 9.47 -18.61 1.67
CA ASN A 39 8.48 -19.05 2.65
C ASN A 39 7.71 -17.88 3.28
N PHE A 40 7.92 -16.65 2.83
CA PHE A 40 7.31 -15.45 3.41
C PHE A 40 6.77 -14.51 2.33
N TYR A 41 5.54 -14.06 2.52
CA TYR A 41 4.97 -12.90 1.85
C TYR A 41 5.58 -11.61 2.36
N GLU A 42 5.88 -10.69 1.45
CA GLU A 42 6.24 -9.30 1.76
C GLU A 42 5.02 -8.38 1.52
N LEU A 43 4.48 -7.80 2.58
CA LEU A 43 3.30 -6.94 2.52
C LEU A 43 3.75 -5.47 2.62
N ASP A 44 3.84 -4.80 1.48
CA ASP A 44 4.06 -3.35 1.39
C ASP A 44 2.71 -2.61 1.33
N PHE A 45 2.65 -1.46 2.00
CA PHE A 45 1.50 -0.57 1.97
C PHE A 45 1.98 0.87 1.86
N TYR A 46 1.40 1.62 0.93
CA TYR A 46 1.79 2.99 0.67
C TYR A 46 0.60 3.88 0.35
N ILE A 47 0.78 5.16 0.61
CA ILE A 47 -0.20 6.21 0.29
C ILE A 47 0.48 7.18 -0.66
N ILE A 48 -0.19 7.50 -1.77
CA ILE A 48 0.22 8.59 -2.65
C ILE A 48 -0.74 9.76 -2.46
N HIS A 49 -0.20 10.96 -2.29
CA HIS A 49 -1.00 12.18 -2.08
C HIS A 49 -0.36 13.39 -2.76
N ASN A 50 -1.17 14.42 -3.01
CA ASN A 50 -0.74 15.70 -3.57
C ASN A 50 -1.01 16.88 -2.63
N CYS A 51 -1.12 16.66 -1.31
CA CYS A 51 -1.39 17.72 -0.34
C CYS A 51 -0.28 18.80 -0.33
N THR A 52 -0.32 19.76 -1.26
CA THR A 52 0.39 21.05 -1.19
C THR A 52 -0.54 22.14 -1.72
N THR A 53 -0.41 23.35 -1.17
CA THR A 53 -1.25 24.51 -1.50
C THR A 53 -0.96 25.15 -2.85
N HIS A 54 0.17 24.85 -3.52
CA HIS A 54 0.51 25.33 -4.87
C HIS A 54 1.49 24.39 -5.59
N GLY A 55 1.23 24.03 -6.85
CA GLY A 55 2.18 23.32 -7.72
C GLY A 55 2.44 21.85 -7.34
N ALA A 56 1.45 21.17 -6.75
CA ALA A 56 1.64 19.91 -6.04
C ALA A 56 2.24 18.76 -6.86
N LYS A 57 3.44 18.37 -6.48
CA LYS A 57 4.02 17.09 -6.89
C LYS A 57 3.44 15.96 -6.05
N MET A 58 3.18 14.81 -6.66
CA MET A 58 2.75 13.62 -5.92
C MET A 58 3.87 13.15 -5.01
N ARG A 59 3.49 12.75 -3.80
CA ARG A 59 4.40 12.17 -2.82
C ARG A 59 3.88 10.83 -2.37
N GLN A 60 4.80 9.89 -2.19
CA GLN A 60 4.53 8.58 -1.68
C GLN A 60 5.16 8.42 -0.29
N ILE A 61 4.33 7.97 0.65
CA ILE A 61 4.77 7.52 1.96
C ILE A 61 4.55 6.01 2.04
N ARG A 62 5.56 5.28 2.48
CA ARG A 62 5.53 3.82 2.63
C ARG A 62 5.50 3.46 4.11
N ARG A 63 4.68 2.47 4.44
CA ARG A 63 4.72 1.79 5.72
C ARG A 63 5.93 0.83 5.72
N THR A 64 6.43 0.51 6.91
CA THR A 64 7.37 -0.61 7.05
C THR A 64 6.75 -1.90 6.53
N VAL A 65 7.50 -2.61 5.69
CA VAL A 65 7.10 -3.90 5.12
C VAL A 65 6.80 -4.88 6.26
N GLN A 66 5.66 -5.56 6.14
CA GLN A 66 5.26 -6.62 7.07
C GLN A 66 5.48 -7.97 6.40
N TYR A 67 6.27 -8.83 7.06
CA TYR A 67 6.49 -10.19 6.60
C TYR A 67 5.45 -11.12 7.18
N ALA A 68 4.91 -12.04 6.37
CA ALA A 68 3.97 -13.05 6.82
C ALA A 68 4.33 -14.43 6.28
N PRO A 69 4.25 -15.51 7.07
CA PRO A 69 4.53 -16.85 6.57
C PRO A 69 3.59 -17.22 5.42
N SER A 70 4.13 -17.86 4.39
CA SER A 70 3.35 -18.38 3.24
C SER A 70 2.31 -19.43 3.65
N SER A 71 2.53 -20.10 4.79
CA SER A 71 1.61 -21.05 5.40
C SER A 71 0.47 -20.41 6.19
N ALA A 72 0.48 -19.09 6.40
CA ALA A 72 -0.56 -18.41 7.16
C ALA A 72 -1.85 -18.35 6.34
N SER A 73 -2.94 -18.88 6.91
CA SER A 73 -4.29 -18.80 6.30
C SER A 73 -4.95 -17.43 6.48
N PHE A 74 -4.44 -16.62 7.41
CA PHE A 74 -4.92 -15.27 7.69
C PHE A 74 -3.76 -14.41 8.19
N VAL A 75 -3.71 -13.16 7.72
CA VAL A 75 -2.72 -12.18 8.13
C VAL A 75 -3.44 -10.88 8.45
N GLU A 76 -3.34 -10.45 9.72
CA GLU A 76 -3.82 -9.14 10.13
C GLU A 76 -2.79 -8.07 9.77
N LEU A 77 -3.22 -7.06 9.00
CA LEU A 77 -2.42 -5.86 8.75
C LEU A 77 -2.58 -4.94 9.95
N LYS A 78 -1.49 -4.66 10.69
CA LYS A 78 -1.57 -3.72 11.82
C LYS A 78 -2.00 -2.35 11.30
N SER A 79 -2.95 -1.72 11.99
CA SER A 79 -3.41 -0.37 11.68
C SER A 79 -2.24 0.60 11.51
N TRP A 80 -2.34 1.46 10.50
CA TRP A 80 -1.34 2.48 10.25
C TRP A 80 -2.01 3.85 10.19
N ASN A 81 -1.78 4.62 11.26
CA ASN A 81 -2.14 6.03 11.35
C ASN A 81 -0.97 6.85 10.82
N SER A 82 -1.11 7.37 9.61
CA SER A 82 -0.05 8.11 8.94
C SER A 82 -0.40 9.59 8.83
N SER A 83 0.52 10.46 9.24
CA SER A 83 0.39 11.91 9.03
C SER A 83 0.74 12.24 7.59
N ILE A 84 -0.26 12.64 6.82
CA ILE A 84 -0.08 13.07 5.42
C ILE A 84 0.52 14.48 5.42
N THR A 85 1.83 14.56 5.22
CA THR A 85 2.60 15.81 5.26
C THR A 85 3.35 16.03 3.95
N ASN A 86 4.07 17.14 3.82
CA ASN A 86 4.96 17.39 2.69
C ASN A 86 6.25 16.55 2.69
N LEU A 87 6.30 15.49 3.49
CA LEU A 87 7.41 14.55 3.55
C LEU A 87 7.06 13.28 2.76
N GLY A 88 8.06 12.55 2.31
CA GLY A 88 7.90 11.39 1.42
C GLY A 88 8.65 11.56 0.11
N LEU A 89 8.70 10.47 -0.66
CA LEU A 89 9.41 10.45 -1.94
C LEU A 89 8.51 11.07 -3.02
N GLU A 90 9.06 12.00 -3.79
CA GLU A 90 8.40 12.50 -5.01
C GLU A 90 8.19 11.33 -5.97
N THR A 91 6.99 11.23 -6.55
CA THR A 91 6.63 10.17 -7.47
C THR A 91 5.83 10.73 -8.64
N SER A 92 5.91 10.07 -9.79
CA SER A 92 5.03 10.32 -10.94
C SER A 92 3.88 9.31 -11.02
N ALA A 93 3.80 8.36 -10.09
CA ALA A 93 2.77 7.34 -10.07
C ALA A 93 1.40 7.94 -9.73
N PHE A 94 0.42 7.63 -10.58
CA PHE A 94 -1.01 7.86 -10.39
C PHE A 94 -1.73 6.55 -10.73
N PHE A 95 -2.75 6.18 -9.96
CA PHE A 95 -3.58 4.99 -10.19
C PHE A 95 -5.01 5.39 -10.52
#